data_AF-A0A849BV78-F1
#
_entry.id   AF-A0A849BV78-F1
#
_cell.length_a   1.000
_cell.length_b   1.000
_cell.length_c   1.000
_cell.angle_alpha   90.00
_cell.angle_beta   90.00
_cell.angle_gamma   90.00
#
_symmetry.space_group_name_H-M   'P 1'
#
loop_
_entity.id
_entity.type
_entity.pdbx_description
1 polymer ?
#
loop_
_entity_poly.entity_id
_entity_poly.type
_entity_poly.pdbx_seq_one_letter_code
_entity_poly.pdbx_strand_id
1 'polypeptide(L)'
;MKLTATAVRRIAVAMQLGGVYGVALALVRQAGWHWGAALAGGIATVLLLFGLSVAMAFAISVGGTGASGTGTSGTGAFSAGMPTLPPALQAHRTAARLGPRQALLCYLRECLAVFRMFNWLQPFRHRQPLMPARPDAAASRPPVLLVHGYGCNRAVWLDLQPALAAAGYRCEAIDLEPMLADIDDYGDALLTAIEALNRSTGRAPLLLCHSMGGLAARAALARARRE
;
A
#
# COMPACT_ATOMS: atom_id res chain seq x y z
N MET A 1 16.30 16.88 7.64
CA MET A 1 15.44 15.73 8.03
C MET A 1 15.17 14.90 6.79
N LYS A 2 15.41 13.58 6.81
CA LYS A 2 15.02 12.71 5.68
C LYS A 2 13.50 12.55 5.70
N LEU A 3 12.83 12.85 4.59
CA LEU A 3 11.38 12.71 4.48
C LEU A 3 11.04 11.21 4.36
N THR A 4 10.48 10.64 5.42
CA THR A 4 10.04 9.24 5.46
C THR A 4 8.55 9.13 5.18
N ALA A 5 8.10 8.01 4.62
CA ALA A 5 6.68 7.77 4.41
C ALA A 5 5.88 7.86 5.72
N THR A 6 6.44 7.34 6.82
CA THR A 6 5.84 7.47 8.16
C THR A 6 5.61 8.94 8.56
N ALA A 7 6.60 9.81 8.36
CA ALA A 7 6.48 11.22 8.69
C ALA A 7 5.41 11.91 7.84
N VAL A 8 5.40 11.65 6.53
CA VAL A 8 4.37 12.16 5.61
C VAL A 8 2.98 11.72 6.04
N ARG A 9 2.79 10.44 6.43
CA ARG A 9 1.49 9.95 6.91
C ARG A 9 1.05 10.59 8.21
N ARG A 10 1.97 10.85 9.15
CA ARG A 10 1.64 11.58 10.39
C ARG A 10 1.22 13.02 10.12
N ILE A 11 1.91 13.70 9.20
CA ILE A 11 1.53 15.05 8.74
C ILE A 11 0.13 15.02 8.13
N ALA A 12 -0.16 14.06 7.25
CA ALA A 12 -1.49 13.93 6.64
C ALA A 12 -2.60 13.71 7.68
N VAL A 13 -2.37 12.85 8.69
CA VAL A 13 -3.31 12.66 9.81
C VAL A 13 -3.50 13.95 10.60
N ALA A 14 -2.43 14.67 10.91
CA ALA A 14 -2.51 15.95 11.60
C ALA A 14 -3.29 17.00 10.79
N MET A 15 -3.09 17.06 9.48
CA MET A 15 -3.86 17.94 8.59
C MET A 15 -5.34 17.58 8.55
N GLN A 16 -5.70 16.30 8.55
CA GLN A 16 -7.10 15.85 8.65
C GLN A 16 -7.75 16.29 9.96
N LEU A 17 -7.05 16.12 11.10
CA LEU A 17 -7.52 16.59 12.41
C LEU A 17 -7.66 18.11 12.45
N GLY A 18 -6.72 18.84 11.86
CA GLY A 18 -6.81 20.29 11.68
C GLY A 18 -8.02 20.69 10.83
N GLY A 19 -8.32 19.95 9.76
CA GLY A 19 -9.50 20.14 8.93
C GLY A 19 -10.80 19.93 9.71
N VAL A 20 -10.89 18.87 10.53
CA VAL A 20 -12.03 18.63 11.44
C VAL A 20 -12.23 19.83 12.37
N TYR A 21 -11.15 20.28 13.02
CA TYR A 21 -11.20 21.40 13.94
C TYR A 21 -11.60 22.71 13.23
N GLY A 22 -11.05 22.98 12.04
CA GLY A 22 -11.38 24.18 11.25
C GLY A 22 -12.85 24.23 10.85
N VAL A 23 -13.42 23.11 10.39
CA VAL A 23 -14.85 23.02 10.07
C VAL A 23 -15.70 23.19 11.34
N ALA A 24 -15.34 22.53 12.44
CA ALA A 24 -16.06 22.68 13.71
C ALA A 24 -16.04 24.13 14.20
N LEU A 25 -14.88 24.79 14.17
CA LEU A 25 -14.73 26.19 14.54
C LEU A 25 -15.61 27.10 13.66
N ALA A 26 -15.69 26.85 12.36
CA ALA A 26 -16.56 27.58 11.46
C ALA A 26 -18.05 27.39 11.83
N LEU A 27 -18.48 26.16 12.11
CA LEU A 27 -19.87 25.86 12.51
C LEU A 27 -20.23 26.55 13.84
N VAL A 28 -19.33 26.58 14.82
CA VAL A 28 -19.56 27.30 16.08
C VAL A 28 -19.66 28.80 15.84
N ARG A 29 -18.69 29.38 15.12
CA ARG A 29 -18.59 30.84 14.98
C ARG A 29 -19.62 31.45 14.04
N GLN A 30 -20.00 30.74 12.98
CA GLN A 30 -20.83 31.28 11.90
C GLN A 30 -22.27 30.77 11.96
N ALA A 31 -22.49 29.55 12.45
CA ALA A 31 -23.81 28.94 12.51
C ALA A 31 -24.34 28.76 13.95
N GLY A 32 -23.57 29.16 14.98
CA GLY A 32 -23.98 29.08 16.38
C GLY A 32 -24.10 27.64 16.91
N TRP A 33 -23.45 26.67 16.27
CA TRP A 33 -23.52 25.28 16.72
C TRP A 33 -22.80 25.08 18.05
N HIS A 34 -23.34 24.19 18.88
CA HIS A 34 -22.67 23.65 20.05
C HIS A 34 -21.43 22.84 19.63
N TRP A 35 -20.34 22.91 20.41
CA TRP A 35 -19.06 22.26 20.06
C TRP A 35 -19.17 20.76 19.76
N GLY A 36 -19.98 20.01 20.49
CA GLY A 36 -20.17 18.57 20.23
C GLY A 36 -20.74 18.30 18.84
N ALA A 37 -21.80 19.03 18.46
CA ALA A 37 -22.41 18.91 17.13
C ALA A 37 -21.46 19.41 16.04
N ALA A 38 -20.72 20.49 16.30
CA ALA A 38 -19.77 21.06 15.37
C ALA A 38 -18.60 20.10 15.08
N LEU A 39 -18.06 19.43 16.11
CA LEU A 39 -17.02 18.41 15.95
C LEU A 39 -17.54 17.21 15.16
N ALA A 40 -18.75 16.73 15.45
CA ALA A 40 -19.38 15.67 14.68
C ALA A 40 -19.53 16.06 13.19
N GLY A 41 -19.96 17.29 12.92
CA GLY A 41 -20.04 17.85 11.56
C GLY A 41 -18.69 17.92 10.86
N GLY A 42 -17.63 18.35 11.57
CA GLY A 42 -16.26 18.37 11.06
C GLY A 42 -15.74 16.98 10.71
N ILE A 43 -15.95 16.00 11.59
CA ILE A 43 -15.59 14.59 11.36
C ILE A 43 -16.34 14.05 10.13
N ALA A 44 -17.65 14.24 10.07
CA ALA A 44 -18.47 13.80 8.95
C ALA A 44 -18.00 14.41 7.61
N THR A 45 -17.64 15.69 7.62
CA THR A 45 -17.12 16.39 6.44
C THR A 45 -15.81 15.77 5.95
N VAL A 46 -14.84 15.57 6.84
CA VAL A 46 -13.54 14.99 6.46
C VAL A 46 -13.69 13.54 6.00
N LEU A 47 -14.54 12.74 6.66
CA LEU A 47 -14.83 11.36 6.25
C LEU A 47 -15.55 11.30 4.89
N LEU A 48 -16.47 12.23 4.60
CA LEU A 48 -17.13 12.33 3.31
C LEU A 48 -16.13 12.66 2.20
N LEU A 49 -15.28 13.67 2.40
CA LEU A 49 -14.23 14.03 1.44
C LEU A 49 -13.25 12.87 1.21
N PHE A 50 -12.87 12.16 2.27
CA PHE A 50 -12.07 10.95 2.17
C PHE A 50 -12.78 9.88 1.32
N GLY A 51 -14.05 9.57 1.60
CA GLY A 51 -14.83 8.62 0.80
C GLY A 51 -14.88 9.02 -0.67
N LEU A 52 -15.20 10.28 -0.96
CA LEU A 52 -15.21 10.82 -2.33
C LEU A 52 -13.84 10.66 -3.02
N SER A 53 -12.73 10.82 -2.30
CA SER A 53 -11.39 10.57 -2.86
C SER A 53 -11.16 9.10 -3.22
N VAL A 54 -11.65 8.16 -2.41
CA VAL A 54 -11.59 6.72 -2.71
C VAL A 54 -12.48 6.40 -3.91
N ALA A 55 -13.69 6.97 -3.97
CA ALA A 55 -14.60 6.80 -5.11
C ALA A 55 -13.97 7.32 -6.41
N MET A 56 -13.29 8.47 -6.35
CA MET A 56 -12.52 9.01 -7.46
C MET A 56 -11.41 8.05 -7.90
N ALA A 57 -10.67 7.45 -6.95
CA ALA A 57 -9.64 6.46 -7.28
C ALA A 57 -10.21 5.21 -7.98
N PHE A 58 -11.39 4.73 -7.57
CA PHE A 58 -12.11 3.68 -8.31
C PHE A 58 -12.50 4.14 -9.72
N ALA A 59 -13.06 5.34 -9.85
CA ALA A 59 -13.47 5.88 -11.15
C ALA A 59 -12.28 6.02 -12.11
N ILE A 60 -11.13 6.44 -11.60
CA ILE A 60 -9.87 6.50 -12.36
C ILE A 60 -9.42 5.09 -12.79
N SER A 61 -9.39 4.16 -11.83
CA SER A 61 -8.93 2.78 -12.05
C SER A 61 -9.82 2.00 -13.03
N VAL A 62 -11.15 2.17 -12.94
CA VAL A 62 -12.12 1.53 -13.83
C VAL A 62 -12.22 2.26 -15.16
N GLY A 63 -12.13 3.59 -15.16
CA GLY A 63 -12.20 4.43 -16.35
C GLY A 63 -10.94 4.44 -17.21
N GLY A 64 -9.82 3.90 -16.71
CA GLY A 64 -8.54 3.84 -17.43
C GLY A 64 -7.85 5.20 -17.60
N THR A 65 -8.25 6.21 -16.83
CA THR A 65 -7.60 7.53 -16.88
C THR A 65 -6.23 7.45 -16.18
N GLY A 66 -5.17 7.87 -16.88
CA GLY A 66 -3.77 7.67 -16.45
C GLY A 66 -3.00 6.63 -17.25
N ALA A 67 -3.67 5.85 -18.11
CA ALA A 67 -3.04 5.05 -19.16
C ALA A 67 -2.85 5.90 -20.42
N SER A 68 -2.03 6.95 -20.36
CA SER A 68 -1.60 7.69 -21.55
C SER A 68 -0.59 6.85 -22.34
N GLY A 69 -1.08 5.80 -22.99
CA GLY A 69 -0.44 5.28 -24.19
C GLY A 69 -0.80 6.21 -25.33
N THR A 70 0.21 6.80 -25.97
CA THR A 70 0.08 7.52 -27.23
C THR A 70 -0.43 6.56 -28.31
N GLY A 71 -1.76 6.48 -28.45
CA GLY A 71 -2.40 5.61 -29.42
C GLY A 71 -3.90 5.62 -29.23
N THR A 72 -4.58 6.46 -30.02
CA THR A 72 -6.00 6.38 -30.41
C THR A 72 -7.01 5.92 -29.36
N SER A 73 -7.72 6.90 -28.79
CA SER A 73 -9.12 6.83 -28.36
C SER A 73 -9.62 5.52 -27.71
N GLY A 74 -9.71 5.54 -26.38
CA GLY A 74 -10.60 4.67 -25.60
C GLY A 74 -9.92 3.46 -24.97
N THR A 75 -9.85 3.45 -23.63
CA THR A 75 -9.74 2.28 -22.71
C THR A 75 -8.75 1.13 -22.99
N GLY A 76 -8.03 1.11 -24.10
CA GLY A 76 -7.39 -0.07 -24.67
C GLY A 76 -5.86 -0.11 -24.58
N ALA A 77 -5.20 1.02 -24.33
CA ALA A 77 -3.74 1.09 -24.36
C ALA A 77 -3.07 0.29 -23.23
N PHE A 78 -3.69 0.19 -22.04
CA PHE A 78 -3.18 -0.68 -20.97
C PHE A 78 -3.48 -2.16 -21.25
N SER A 79 -4.61 -2.46 -21.89
CA SER A 79 -5.05 -3.83 -22.16
C SER A 79 -4.22 -4.51 -23.25
N ALA A 80 -3.66 -3.75 -24.20
CA ALA A 80 -2.87 -4.27 -25.31
C ALA A 80 -1.47 -4.79 -24.90
N GLY A 81 -0.93 -4.33 -23.77
CA GLY A 81 0.39 -4.73 -23.25
C GLY A 81 0.33 -5.64 -22.02
N MET A 82 -0.86 -5.94 -21.49
CA MET A 82 -1.00 -6.81 -20.32
C MET A 82 -0.79 -8.27 -20.73
N PRO A 83 0.04 -9.04 -19.99
CA PRO A 83 0.15 -10.47 -20.20
C PRO A 83 -1.22 -11.12 -20.15
N THR A 84 -1.50 -12.02 -21.10
CA THR A 84 -2.72 -12.83 -21.04
C THR A 84 -2.69 -13.64 -19.75
N LEU A 85 -3.81 -13.67 -19.03
CA LEU A 85 -3.90 -14.50 -17.83
C LEU A 85 -3.65 -15.96 -18.24
N PRO A 86 -2.85 -16.73 -17.49
CA PRO A 86 -2.72 -18.17 -17.72
C PRO A 86 -4.09 -18.86 -17.72
N PRO A 87 -4.33 -19.87 -18.58
CA PRO A 87 -5.63 -20.55 -18.68
C PRO A 87 -6.18 -21.06 -17.33
N ALA A 88 -5.28 -21.56 -16.46
CA ALA A 88 -5.64 -21.99 -15.10
C ALA A 88 -6.25 -20.86 -14.24
N LEU A 89 -5.78 -19.62 -14.41
CA LEU A 89 -6.30 -18.45 -13.69
C LEU A 89 -7.53 -17.83 -14.37
N GLN A 90 -7.71 -18.05 -15.68
CA GLN A 90 -8.92 -17.64 -16.39
C GLN A 90 -10.15 -18.41 -15.86
N ALA A 91 -10.00 -19.71 -15.56
CA ALA A 91 -11.08 -20.53 -14.98
C ALA A 91 -11.55 -20.04 -13.61
N HIS A 92 -10.64 -19.45 -12.81
CA HIS A 92 -10.97 -18.86 -11.52
C HIS A 92 -11.50 -17.42 -11.61
N ARG A 93 -11.43 -16.81 -12.79
CA ARG A 93 -12.01 -15.49 -13.06
C ARG A 93 -13.51 -15.66 -13.28
N THR A 94 -14.24 -16.05 -12.24
CA THR A 94 -15.70 -15.98 -12.26
C THR A 94 -16.09 -14.51 -12.39
N ALA A 95 -16.40 -14.11 -13.62
CA ALA A 95 -16.86 -12.78 -14.01
C ALA A 95 -18.29 -12.50 -13.54
N ALA A 96 -18.65 -12.93 -12.32
CA ALA A 96 -19.89 -12.51 -11.71
C ALA A 96 -19.76 -11.00 -11.46
N ARG A 97 -20.43 -10.20 -12.28
CA ARG A 97 -20.53 -8.76 -12.07
C ARG A 97 -21.11 -8.54 -10.68
N LEU A 98 -20.41 -7.74 -9.87
CA LEU A 98 -20.89 -7.40 -8.53
C LEU A 98 -22.26 -6.72 -8.64
N GLY A 99 -23.25 -7.22 -7.91
CA GLY A 99 -24.51 -6.49 -7.78
C GLY A 99 -24.29 -5.16 -7.04
N PRO A 100 -25.22 -4.19 -7.12
CA PRO A 100 -25.04 -2.84 -6.54
C PRO A 100 -24.74 -2.88 -5.04
N ARG A 101 -25.39 -3.79 -4.29
CA ARG A 101 -25.11 -4.01 -2.87
C ARG A 101 -23.69 -4.52 -2.62
N GLN A 102 -23.22 -5.48 -3.43
CA GLN A 102 -21.88 -6.04 -3.31
C GLN A 102 -20.82 -5.00 -3.68
N ALA A 103 -21.08 -4.18 -4.70
CA ALA A 103 -20.23 -3.06 -5.08
C ALA A 103 -20.13 -2.02 -3.95
N LEU A 104 -21.26 -1.63 -3.35
CA LEU A 104 -21.26 -0.72 -2.20
C LEU A 104 -20.49 -1.30 -1.01
N LEU A 105 -20.70 -2.57 -0.67
CA LEU A 105 -19.96 -3.22 0.42
C LEU A 105 -18.46 -3.34 0.11
N CYS A 106 -18.09 -3.59 -1.15
CA CYS A 106 -16.69 -3.59 -1.59
C CYS A 106 -16.08 -2.19 -1.40
N TYR A 107 -16.77 -1.14 -1.85
CA TYR A 107 -16.34 0.25 -1.68
C TYR A 107 -16.19 0.66 -0.22
N LEU A 108 -17.16 0.32 0.65
CA LEU A 108 -17.08 0.62 2.09
C LEU A 108 -15.92 -0.13 2.75
N ARG A 109 -15.66 -1.38 2.35
CA ARG A 109 -14.50 -2.16 2.81
C ARG A 109 -13.19 -1.52 2.35
N GLU A 110 -13.12 -1.04 1.12
CA GLU A 110 -11.96 -0.32 0.61
C GLU A 110 -11.71 0.96 1.41
N CYS A 111 -12.76 1.75 1.67
CA CYS A 111 -12.64 2.95 2.51
C CYS A 111 -12.07 2.62 3.88
N LEU A 112 -12.57 1.57 4.54
CA LEU A 112 -12.05 1.13 5.83
C LEU A 112 -10.60 0.64 5.73
N ALA A 113 -10.27 -0.14 4.71
CA ALA A 113 -8.93 -0.67 4.49
C ALA A 113 -7.91 0.45 4.25
N VAL A 114 -8.21 1.37 3.35
CA VAL A 114 -7.39 2.55 3.04
C VAL A 114 -7.25 3.44 4.28
N PHE A 115 -8.35 3.74 4.98
CA PHE A 115 -8.29 4.55 6.19
C PHE A 115 -7.38 3.91 7.25
N ARG A 116 -7.61 2.62 7.56
CA ARG A 116 -6.80 1.87 8.52
C ARG A 116 -5.34 1.80 8.10
N MET A 117 -5.04 1.55 6.83
CA MET A 117 -3.67 1.41 6.34
C MET A 117 -2.91 2.74 6.45
N PHE A 118 -3.47 3.81 5.91
CA PHE A 118 -2.75 5.08 5.73
C PHE A 118 -2.89 6.05 6.90
N ASN A 119 -3.98 5.98 7.68
CA ASN A 119 -4.18 6.84 8.86
C ASN A 119 -3.83 6.15 10.18
N TRP A 120 -3.62 4.82 10.19
CA TRP A 120 -3.26 4.09 11.41
C TRP A 120 -1.99 3.25 11.29
N LEU A 121 -1.97 2.26 10.39
CA LEU A 121 -0.87 1.28 10.36
C LEU A 121 0.46 1.92 9.96
N GLN A 122 0.51 2.61 8.82
CA GLN A 122 1.73 3.26 8.36
C GLN A 122 2.27 4.33 9.34
N PRO A 123 1.46 5.27 9.87
CA PRO A 123 1.98 6.31 10.77
C PRO A 123 2.34 5.81 12.17
N PHE A 124 1.62 4.81 12.72
CA PHE A 124 1.72 4.45 14.14
C PHE A 124 2.11 2.99 14.41
N ARG A 125 1.98 2.08 13.44
CA ARG A 125 2.27 0.64 13.61
C ARG A 125 3.36 0.11 12.67
N HIS A 126 4.07 0.95 11.91
CA HIS A 126 5.13 0.46 11.01
C HIS A 126 6.24 -0.35 11.69
N ARG A 127 6.52 -0.11 12.97
CA ARG A 127 7.50 -0.87 13.77
C ARG A 127 6.94 -2.12 14.43
N GLN A 128 5.69 -2.47 14.14
CA GLN A 128 5.11 -3.70 14.69
C GLN A 128 5.95 -4.90 14.22
N PRO A 129 6.39 -5.77 15.15
CA PRO A 129 7.12 -6.97 14.79
C PRO A 129 6.31 -7.86 13.86
N LEU A 130 7.01 -8.49 12.91
CA LEU A 130 6.41 -9.50 12.05
C LEU A 130 6.22 -10.80 12.84
N MET A 131 5.19 -11.57 12.48
CA MET A 131 4.94 -12.86 13.12
C MET A 131 6.05 -13.85 12.75
N PRO A 132 6.55 -14.66 13.71
CA PRO A 132 7.52 -15.70 13.41
C PRO A 132 6.87 -16.77 12.54
N ALA A 133 7.66 -17.37 11.65
CA ALA A 133 7.20 -18.49 10.83
C ALA A 133 6.87 -19.72 11.69
N ARG A 134 5.92 -20.54 11.23
CA ARG A 134 5.60 -21.80 11.91
C ARG A 134 6.85 -22.71 11.98
N PRO A 135 7.29 -23.17 13.17
CA PRO A 135 8.59 -23.84 13.37
C PRO A 135 8.83 -25.01 12.41
N ASP A 136 7.87 -25.92 12.30
CA ASP A 136 8.02 -27.17 11.53
C ASP A 136 8.17 -26.96 10.02
N ALA A 137 7.81 -25.78 9.52
CA ALA A 137 7.75 -25.50 8.09
C ALA A 137 8.67 -24.35 7.65
N ALA A 138 9.33 -23.70 8.61
CA ALA A 138 10.25 -22.60 8.37
C ALA A 138 11.59 -23.06 7.77
N ALA A 139 12.10 -24.22 8.17
CA ALA A 139 13.41 -24.71 7.72
C ALA A 139 13.44 -25.10 6.23
N SER A 140 12.32 -25.57 5.69
CA SER A 140 12.24 -26.04 4.30
C SER A 140 11.92 -24.93 3.29
N ARG A 141 11.32 -23.81 3.73
CA ARG A 141 10.94 -22.70 2.85
C ARG A 141 12.05 -21.64 2.73
N PRO A 142 12.23 -21.02 1.55
CA PRO A 142 13.10 -19.87 1.43
C PRO A 142 12.53 -18.68 2.25
N PRO A 143 13.39 -17.83 2.82
CA PRO A 143 12.93 -16.62 3.47
C PRO A 143 12.35 -15.65 2.44
N VAL A 144 11.44 -14.76 2.86
CA VAL A 144 10.78 -13.78 2.00
C VAL A 144 11.18 -12.37 2.44
N LEU A 145 11.67 -11.56 1.50
CA LEU A 145 11.90 -10.15 1.70
C LEU A 145 10.73 -9.35 1.10
N LEU A 146 10.03 -8.61 1.94
CA LEU A 146 8.84 -7.85 1.61
C LEU A 146 9.21 -6.40 1.26
N VAL A 147 8.98 -5.99 0.02
CA VAL A 147 9.44 -4.70 -0.55
C VAL A 147 8.24 -3.83 -0.94
N HIS A 148 7.96 -2.79 -0.15
CA HIS A 148 6.80 -1.93 -0.35
C HIS A 148 6.90 -1.05 -1.61
N GLY A 149 5.77 -0.46 -1.99
CA GLY A 149 5.68 0.50 -3.10
C GLY A 149 5.92 1.94 -2.66
N TYR A 150 5.89 2.86 -3.63
CA TYR A 150 6.15 4.27 -3.40
C TYR A 150 5.21 4.89 -2.34
N GLY A 151 5.75 5.82 -1.53
CA GLY A 151 4.99 6.54 -0.50
C GLY A 151 4.37 5.67 0.60
N CYS A 152 4.89 4.45 0.76
CA CYS A 152 4.53 3.51 1.81
C CYS A 152 5.73 3.20 2.69
N ASN A 153 5.51 2.39 3.71
CA ASN A 153 6.52 1.77 4.55
C ASN A 153 6.15 0.30 4.76
N ARG A 154 6.96 -0.45 5.51
CA ARG A 154 6.78 -1.87 5.82
C ARG A 154 5.41 -2.23 6.42
N ALA A 155 4.65 -1.27 6.95
CA ALA A 155 3.34 -1.54 7.55
C ALA A 155 2.31 -2.09 6.54
N VAL A 156 2.50 -1.87 5.24
CA VAL A 156 1.62 -2.41 4.19
C VAL A 156 1.53 -3.94 4.23
N TRP A 157 2.53 -4.60 4.82
CA TRP A 157 2.58 -6.03 4.92
C TRP A 157 1.90 -6.60 6.17
N LEU A 158 1.47 -5.78 7.12
CA LEU A 158 0.94 -6.27 8.41
C LEU A 158 -0.34 -7.11 8.26
N ASP A 159 -1.07 -6.96 7.17
CA ASP A 159 -2.26 -7.78 6.88
C ASP A 159 -1.92 -9.09 6.18
N LEU A 160 -0.90 -9.09 5.31
CA LEU A 160 -0.51 -10.26 4.52
C LEU A 160 0.49 -11.16 5.27
N GLN A 161 1.42 -10.56 6.00
CA GLN A 161 2.53 -11.26 6.62
C GLN A 161 2.11 -12.36 7.61
N PRO A 162 1.03 -12.21 8.41
CA PRO A 162 0.52 -13.30 9.24
C PRO A 162 0.19 -14.57 8.45
N ALA A 163 -0.41 -14.42 7.27
CA ALA A 163 -0.75 -15.56 6.42
C ALA A 163 0.51 -16.23 5.84
N LEU A 164 1.53 -15.44 5.48
CA LEU A 164 2.83 -15.98 5.05
C LEU A 164 3.52 -16.74 6.18
N ALA A 165 3.51 -16.19 7.40
CA ALA A 165 4.09 -16.84 8.58
C ALA A 165 3.36 -18.15 8.93
N ALA A 166 2.03 -18.16 8.87
CA ALA A 166 1.20 -19.35 9.06
C ALA A 166 1.47 -20.41 7.98
N ALA A 167 1.70 -19.96 6.75
CA ALA A 167 2.21 -20.78 5.65
C ALA A 167 3.72 -21.08 5.76
N GLY A 168 4.35 -20.88 6.92
CA GLY A 168 5.72 -21.26 7.23
C GLY A 168 6.83 -20.43 6.57
N TYR A 169 6.52 -19.28 5.97
CA TYR A 169 7.55 -18.40 5.43
C TYR A 169 8.12 -17.50 6.52
N ARG A 170 9.45 -17.50 6.66
CA ARG A 170 10.17 -16.49 7.44
C ARG A 170 10.20 -15.20 6.62
N CYS A 171 9.59 -14.14 7.13
CA CYS A 171 9.54 -12.86 6.43
C CYS A 171 10.41 -11.80 7.11
N GLU A 172 11.10 -11.02 6.31
CA GLU A 172 11.59 -9.70 6.69
C GLU A 172 10.94 -8.65 5.79
N ALA A 173 10.80 -7.42 6.28
CA ALA A 173 10.35 -6.29 5.48
C ALA A 173 11.36 -5.16 5.58
N ILE A 174 11.49 -4.35 4.54
CA ILE A 174 12.37 -3.19 4.53
C ILE A 174 11.58 -1.90 4.35
N ASP A 175 12.16 -0.79 4.79
CA ASP A 175 11.71 0.56 4.45
C ASP A 175 12.69 1.14 3.41
N LEU A 176 12.18 1.48 2.24
CA LEU A 176 12.94 2.15 1.18
C LEU A 176 12.94 3.65 1.45
N GLU A 177 14.09 4.18 1.87
CA GLU A 177 14.26 5.58 2.27
C GLU A 177 15.51 6.21 1.62
N PRO A 178 15.50 7.53 1.32
CA PRO A 178 14.41 8.49 1.55
C PRO A 178 13.25 8.32 0.56
N MET A 179 12.02 8.70 0.94
CA MET A 179 10.79 8.41 0.18
C MET A 179 10.81 8.90 -1.28
N LEU A 180 11.52 9.99 -1.56
CA LEU A 180 11.60 10.64 -2.87
C LEU A 180 12.94 10.38 -3.58
N ALA A 181 13.69 9.35 -3.18
CA ALA A 181 14.90 8.94 -3.87
C ALA A 181 14.61 8.43 -5.29
N ASP A 182 15.65 8.39 -6.12
CA ASP A 182 15.59 7.68 -7.38
C ASP A 182 15.36 6.18 -7.12
N ILE A 183 14.67 5.49 -8.04
CA ILE A 183 14.39 4.07 -7.90
C ILE A 183 15.69 3.26 -7.96
N ASP A 184 16.67 3.70 -8.75
CA ASP A 184 17.96 3.03 -8.89
C ASP A 184 18.76 3.05 -7.58
N ASP A 185 18.63 4.12 -6.78
CA ASP A 185 19.30 4.26 -5.48
C ASP A 185 18.78 3.24 -4.45
N TYR A 186 17.55 2.75 -4.60
CA TYR A 186 17.02 1.70 -3.72
C TYR A 186 17.68 0.34 -3.94
N GLY A 187 18.43 0.16 -5.04
CA GLY A 187 19.17 -1.06 -5.32
C GLY A 187 20.11 -1.46 -4.19
N ASP A 188 20.89 -0.51 -3.67
CA ASP A 188 21.92 -0.76 -2.65
C ASP A 188 21.30 -1.17 -1.31
N ALA A 189 20.22 -0.49 -0.91
CA ALA A 189 19.47 -0.83 0.30
C ALA A 189 18.87 -2.24 0.20
N LEU A 190 18.36 -2.61 -0.98
CA LEU A 190 17.77 -3.91 -1.20
C LEU A 190 18.83 -5.03 -1.24
N LEU A 191 19.98 -4.82 -1.89
CA LEU A 191 21.10 -5.77 -1.88
C LEU A 191 21.62 -6.00 -0.46
N THR A 192 21.80 -4.93 0.32
CA THR A 192 22.18 -5.01 1.74
C THR A 192 21.21 -5.87 2.54
N ALA A 193 19.90 -5.66 2.33
CA ALA A 193 18.87 -6.44 3.02
C ALA A 193 18.83 -7.91 2.57
N ILE A 194 19.04 -8.18 1.27
CA ILE A 194 19.15 -9.53 0.72
C ILE A 194 20.34 -10.26 1.36
N GLU A 195 21.51 -9.62 1.42
CA GLU A 195 22.71 -10.18 2.02
C GLU A 195 22.53 -10.45 3.51
N ALA A 196 21.95 -9.52 4.26
CA ALA A 196 21.68 -9.69 5.68
C ALA A 196 20.72 -10.87 5.93
N LEU A 197 19.66 -10.98 5.12
CA LEU A 197 18.69 -12.06 5.21
C LEU A 197 19.34 -13.41 4.85
N ASN A 198 20.12 -13.45 3.77
CA ASN A 198 20.88 -14.63 3.37
C ASN A 198 21.85 -15.07 4.47
N ARG A 199 22.63 -14.14 5.04
CA ARG A 199 23.58 -14.43 6.14
C ARG A 199 22.88 -14.99 7.37
N SER A 200 21.70 -14.48 7.71
CA SER A 200 20.93 -14.94 8.88
C SER A 200 20.21 -16.28 8.69
N THR A 201 20.00 -16.72 7.44
CA THR A 201 19.18 -17.92 7.13
C THR A 201 19.91 -19.00 6.36
N GLY A 202 21.10 -18.69 5.82
CA GLY A 202 21.85 -19.55 4.91
C GLY A 202 21.17 -19.76 3.54
N ARG A 203 20.15 -18.96 3.20
CA ARG A 203 19.36 -19.14 1.97
C ARG A 203 19.06 -17.80 1.28
N ALA A 204 19.17 -17.81 -0.05
CA ALA A 204 18.74 -16.67 -0.86
C ALA A 204 17.23 -16.40 -0.68
N PRO A 205 16.82 -15.14 -0.44
CA PRO A 205 15.43 -14.81 -0.22
C PRO A 205 14.62 -14.72 -1.50
N LEU A 206 13.32 -15.02 -1.40
CA LEU A 206 12.31 -14.64 -2.39
C LEU A 206 11.91 -13.18 -2.17
N LEU A 207 11.86 -12.39 -3.23
CA LEU A 207 11.39 -11.00 -3.16
C LEU A 207 9.89 -10.94 -3.43
N LEU A 208 9.11 -10.47 -2.46
CA LEU A 208 7.70 -10.13 -2.66
C LEU A 208 7.57 -8.61 -2.73
N CYS A 209 7.26 -8.12 -3.92
CA CYS A 209 7.31 -6.71 -4.24
C CYS A 209 5.92 -6.14 -4.52
N HIS A 210 5.66 -4.91 -4.06
CA HIS A 210 4.45 -4.16 -4.38
C HIS A 210 4.79 -2.91 -5.22
N SER A 211 4.12 -2.74 -6.37
CA SER A 211 4.26 -1.54 -7.22
C SER A 211 5.74 -1.19 -7.51
N MET A 212 6.19 0.03 -7.20
CA MET A 212 7.58 0.50 -7.32
C MET A 212 8.62 -0.46 -6.70
N GLY A 213 8.28 -1.20 -5.64
CA GLY A 213 9.20 -2.16 -5.04
C GLY A 213 9.71 -3.22 -6.03
N GLY A 214 8.93 -3.54 -7.06
CA GLY A 214 9.36 -4.45 -8.13
C GLY A 214 10.41 -3.81 -9.04
N LEU A 215 10.31 -2.51 -9.31
CA LEU A 215 11.32 -1.75 -10.06
C LEU A 215 12.61 -1.63 -9.26
N ALA A 216 12.52 -1.35 -7.95
CA ALA A 216 13.68 -1.35 -7.05
C ALA A 216 14.38 -2.74 -7.04
N ALA A 217 13.61 -3.83 -7.04
CA ALA A 217 14.16 -5.18 -7.19
C ALA A 217 14.88 -5.41 -8.52
N ARG A 218 14.39 -4.82 -9.61
CA ARG A 218 15.04 -4.87 -10.92
C ARG A 218 16.32 -4.04 -10.95
N ALA A 219 16.34 -2.86 -10.31
CA ALA A 219 17.54 -2.05 -10.15
C ALA A 219 18.63 -2.80 -9.37
N ALA A 220 18.27 -3.43 -8.25
CA ALA A 220 19.17 -4.28 -7.47
C ALA A 220 19.75 -5.43 -8.31
N LEU A 221 18.91 -6.13 -9.09
CA LEU A 221 19.36 -7.21 -9.98
C LEU A 221 20.30 -6.70 -11.07
N ALA A 222 19.99 -5.57 -11.70
CA ALA A 222 20.83 -4.99 -12.74
C ALA A 222 22.20 -4.59 -12.19
N ARG A 223 22.24 -4.10 -10.94
CA ARG A 223 23.47 -3.76 -10.24
C ARG A 223 24.30 -4.99 -9.90
N ALA A 224 23.71 -6.00 -9.29
CA ALA A 224 24.41 -7.25 -8.92
C ALA A 224 24.98 -8.03 -10.12
N ARG A 225 24.57 -7.71 -11.36
CA ARG A 225 25.14 -8.27 -12.58
C ARG A 225 26.36 -7.50 -13.11
N ARG A 226 26.58 -6.28 -12.63
CA ARG A 226 27.71 -5.42 -13.03
C ARG A 226 28.91 -5.54 -12.08
N GLU A 227 28.66 -6.00 -10.86
CA GLU A 227 29.66 -6.35 -9.85
C GLU A 227 30.13 -7.80 -10.05
#